data_AF-A0A6A5SKL0-F1
#
_entry.id   AF-A0A6A5SKL0-F1
#
_cell.length_a   1.000
_cell.length_b   1.000
_cell.length_c   1.000
_cell.angle_alpha   90.00
_cell.angle_beta   90.00
_cell.angle_gamma   90.00
#
_symmetry.space_group_name_H-M   'P 1'
#
loop_
_entity.id
_entity.type
_entity.pdbx_description
1 polymer ?
#
loop_
_entity_poly.entity_id
_entity_poly.type
_entity_poly.pdbx_seq_one_letter_code
_entity_poly.pdbx_strand_id
1 'polypeptide(L)'
;LSRFQKRTALTIGDHRMAPVYRDVVCQLVFTYPLIHMVDGLTLMHDADVSLPREPALSSRQKHASVRHWDIATKLFNHILANPIPPSYRDAIWATGVHLSAASFWYVESANINDAWPLKPDEPEDLSWMKFGEGKRHLWRVADPTRTYSAFHIIMKQRPCLDPPDWMVNNSTSRILERVKQEFNITSESMSKSNAYHLPVLILSCIQNMCLTHANCLNFPYMIAFVTPKFLILLEVKDAHAVFSLGWWFKMILDGYLWWIARRAKLEGRAARVWFQREN
;
A
#
# COMPACT_ATOMS: atom_id res chain seq x y z
N LEU A 1 19.44 -9.97 6.94
CA LEU A 1 18.99 -9.70 8.34
C LEU A 1 19.53 -8.43 9.02
N SER A 2 20.84 -8.22 9.26
CA SER A 2 21.31 -7.06 10.06
C SER A 2 20.88 -5.68 9.50
N ARG A 3 20.97 -5.50 8.17
CA ARG A 3 20.46 -4.30 7.47
C ARG A 3 18.95 -4.11 7.66
N PHE A 4 18.20 -5.20 7.64
CA PHE A 4 16.75 -5.14 7.89
C PHE A 4 16.48 -4.58 9.28
N GLN A 5 17.08 -5.20 10.31
CA GLN A 5 16.86 -4.85 11.71
C GLN A 5 17.25 -3.39 12.03
N LYS A 6 18.41 -2.95 11.51
CA LYS A 6 18.97 -1.63 11.85
C LYS A 6 18.46 -0.49 10.98
N ARG A 7 17.90 -0.79 9.80
CA ARG A 7 17.51 0.22 8.81
C ARG A 7 16.12 -0.02 8.24
N THR A 8 15.89 -1.12 7.53
CA THR A 8 14.66 -1.28 6.74
C THR A 8 13.41 -1.40 7.60
N ALA A 9 13.44 -2.22 8.66
CA ALA A 9 12.29 -2.42 9.53
C ALA A 9 11.79 -1.12 10.17
N LEU A 10 12.72 -0.20 10.47
CA LEU A 10 12.44 1.11 11.07
C LEU A 10 11.77 2.11 10.11
N THR A 11 11.57 1.74 8.84
CA THR A 11 10.92 2.57 7.81
C THR A 11 9.55 2.05 7.37
N ILE A 12 9.12 0.92 7.95
CA ILE A 12 7.85 0.24 7.62
C ILE A 12 6.86 0.41 8.76
N GLY A 13 5.67 0.91 8.45
CA GLY A 13 4.67 1.28 9.44
C GLY A 13 4.93 2.66 10.04
N ASP A 14 4.24 2.97 11.14
CA ASP A 14 4.46 4.22 11.87
C ASP A 14 5.53 4.03 12.97
N HIS A 15 5.82 5.11 13.70
CA HIS A 15 6.82 5.11 14.78
C HIS A 15 6.56 4.08 15.89
N ARG A 16 5.34 3.56 16.01
CA ARG A 16 4.95 2.57 17.02
C ARG A 16 5.06 1.15 16.47
N MET A 17 4.66 0.96 15.21
CA MET A 17 4.69 -0.34 14.53
C MET A 17 6.11 -0.76 14.15
N ALA A 18 6.94 0.19 13.71
CA ALA A 18 8.25 -0.13 13.14
C ALA A 18 9.20 -0.87 14.12
N PRO A 19 9.30 -0.50 15.41
CA PRO A 19 10.08 -1.27 16.39
C PRO A 19 9.53 -2.69 16.61
N VAL A 20 8.20 -2.85 16.62
CA VAL A 20 7.57 -4.17 16.78
C VAL A 20 7.87 -5.05 15.57
N TYR A 21 7.76 -4.51 14.35
CA TYR A 21 8.15 -5.24 13.15
C TYR A 21 9.62 -5.62 13.17
N ARG A 22 10.51 -4.71 13.59
CA ARG A 22 11.94 -5.03 13.76
C ARG A 22 12.13 -6.25 14.65
N ASP A 23 11.56 -6.24 15.86
CA ASP A 23 11.86 -7.27 16.86
C ASP A 23 11.17 -8.60 16.53
N VAL A 24 9.87 -8.55 16.23
CA VAL A 24 9.07 -9.74 15.94
C VAL A 24 9.51 -10.41 14.65
N VAL A 25 9.70 -9.67 13.56
CA VAL A 25 10.07 -10.26 12.27
C VAL A 25 11.47 -10.86 12.33
N CYS A 26 12.41 -10.24 13.05
CA CYS A 26 13.74 -10.81 13.25
C CYS A 26 13.72 -12.12 14.05
N GLN A 27 12.72 -12.36 14.90
CA GLN A 27 12.54 -13.66 15.55
C GLN A 27 11.89 -14.66 14.59
N LEU A 28 10.84 -14.25 13.89
CA LEU A 28 10.07 -15.14 13.03
C LEU A 28 10.88 -15.68 11.83
N VAL A 29 11.88 -14.95 11.33
CA VAL A 29 12.72 -15.42 10.21
C VAL A 29 13.55 -16.66 10.53
N PHE A 30 13.78 -16.97 11.80
CA PHE A 30 14.51 -18.18 12.20
C PHE A 30 13.61 -19.42 12.26
N THR A 31 12.29 -19.21 12.35
CA THR A 31 11.30 -20.28 12.52
C THR A 31 10.50 -20.53 11.25
N TYR A 32 10.31 -19.52 10.42
CA TYR A 32 9.45 -19.53 9.24
C TYR A 32 10.21 -19.06 8.00
N PRO A 33 9.78 -19.42 6.78
CA PRO A 33 10.47 -19.07 5.54
C PRO A 33 10.31 -17.59 5.11
N LEU A 34 10.29 -16.68 6.08
CA LEU A 34 10.17 -15.23 5.93
C LEU A 34 11.43 -14.55 5.38
N ILE A 35 12.56 -15.24 5.44
CA ILE A 35 13.86 -14.66 5.08
C ILE A 35 13.87 -14.09 3.66
N HIS A 36 13.20 -14.75 2.71
CA HIS A 36 13.08 -14.26 1.35
C HIS A 36 12.30 -12.95 1.26
N MET A 37 11.20 -12.79 2.02
CA MET A 37 10.45 -11.53 2.06
C MET A 37 11.29 -10.42 2.69
N VAL A 38 12.00 -10.72 3.79
CA VAL A 38 12.85 -9.78 4.51
C VAL A 38 14.03 -9.31 3.67
N ASP A 39 14.73 -10.23 3.02
CA ASP A 39 15.87 -9.89 2.17
C ASP A 39 15.42 -9.18 0.89
N GLY A 40 14.30 -9.62 0.29
CA GLY A 40 13.67 -8.92 -0.84
C GLY A 40 13.38 -7.46 -0.51
N LEU A 41 12.63 -7.20 0.56
CA LEU A 41 12.31 -5.83 0.97
C LEU A 41 13.56 -5.02 1.36
N THR A 42 14.54 -5.66 1.99
CA THR A 42 15.82 -4.99 2.32
C THR A 42 16.56 -4.56 1.06
N LEU A 43 16.62 -5.43 0.05
CA LEU A 43 17.24 -5.10 -1.24
C LEU A 43 16.47 -4.02 -2.01
N MET A 44 15.13 -3.96 -1.89
CA MET A 44 14.35 -2.85 -2.45
C MET A 44 14.69 -1.52 -1.79
N HIS A 45 14.80 -1.49 -0.46
CA HIS A 45 15.20 -0.30 0.26
C HIS A 45 16.64 0.11 -0.11
N ASP A 46 17.55 -0.84 -0.20
CA ASP A 46 18.93 -0.59 -0.63
C ASP A 46 18.98 -0.01 -2.05
N ALA A 47 18.17 -0.56 -2.96
CA ALA A 47 18.06 -0.04 -4.32
C ALA A 47 17.58 1.41 -4.34
N ASP A 48 16.62 1.76 -3.49
CA ASP A 48 16.12 3.14 -3.37
C ASP A 48 17.20 4.10 -2.83
N VAL A 49 17.89 3.70 -1.77
CA VAL A 49 18.98 4.48 -1.15
C VAL A 49 20.15 4.69 -2.11
N SER A 50 20.52 3.67 -2.88
CA SER A 50 21.64 3.72 -3.82
C SER A 50 21.30 4.46 -5.13
N LEU A 51 20.02 4.60 -5.50
CA LEU A 51 19.59 5.13 -6.79
C LEU A 51 20.21 6.50 -7.15
N PRO A 52 20.27 7.50 -6.25
CA PRO A 52 20.80 8.83 -6.61
C PRO A 52 22.30 8.87 -6.84
N ARG A 53 23.06 7.89 -6.33
CA ARG A 53 24.54 7.90 -6.33
C ARG A 53 25.14 6.82 -7.22
N GLU A 54 24.53 5.64 -7.23
CA GLU A 54 25.05 4.44 -7.90
C GLU A 54 23.91 3.70 -8.64
N PRO A 55 23.45 4.21 -9.79
CA PRO A 55 22.32 3.62 -10.53
C PRO A 55 22.54 2.15 -10.93
N ALA A 56 23.77 1.77 -11.26
CA ALA A 56 24.11 0.38 -11.61
C ALA A 56 23.96 -0.57 -10.40
N LEU A 57 24.35 -0.13 -9.20
CA LEU A 57 24.16 -0.89 -7.97
C LEU A 57 22.67 -1.00 -7.62
N SER A 58 21.93 0.11 -7.74
CA SER A 58 20.48 0.15 -7.54
C SER A 58 19.75 -0.85 -8.45
N SER A 59 20.12 -0.88 -9.74
CA SER A 59 19.56 -1.84 -10.70
C SER A 59 19.84 -3.30 -10.31
N ARG A 60 21.09 -3.60 -9.90
CA ARG A 60 21.47 -4.93 -9.43
C ARG A 60 20.69 -5.35 -8.19
N GLN A 61 20.50 -4.44 -7.23
CA GLN A 61 19.72 -4.67 -6.00
C GLN A 61 18.23 -4.85 -6.31
N LYS A 62 17.64 -4.05 -7.21
CA LYS A 62 16.27 -4.25 -7.71
C LYS A 62 16.12 -5.64 -8.33
N HIS A 63 17.04 -6.07 -9.18
CA HIS A 63 16.94 -7.38 -9.81
C HIS A 63 17.04 -8.52 -8.78
N ALA A 64 17.96 -8.41 -7.81
CA ALA A 64 18.08 -9.38 -6.73
C ALA A 64 16.83 -9.40 -5.83
N SER A 65 16.24 -8.24 -5.55
CA SER A 65 15.04 -8.14 -4.71
C SER A 65 13.83 -8.83 -5.34
N VAL A 66 13.66 -8.71 -6.67
CA VAL A 66 12.59 -9.39 -7.41
C VAL A 66 12.69 -10.92 -7.29
N ARG A 67 13.91 -11.49 -7.35
CA ARG A 67 14.11 -12.94 -7.16
C ARG A 67 13.67 -13.40 -5.77
N HIS A 68 14.08 -12.68 -4.73
CA HIS A 68 13.66 -12.97 -3.36
C HIS A 68 12.15 -12.80 -3.18
N TRP A 69 11.57 -11.78 -3.80
CA TRP A 69 10.14 -11.55 -3.74
C TRP A 69 9.34 -12.66 -4.43
N ASP A 70 9.73 -13.11 -5.61
CA ASP A 70 9.11 -14.24 -6.31
C ASP A 70 9.15 -15.54 -5.48
N ILE A 71 10.29 -15.84 -4.86
CA ILE A 71 10.39 -17.00 -3.95
C ILE A 71 9.45 -16.82 -2.77
N ALA A 72 9.42 -15.62 -2.17
CA ALA A 72 8.59 -15.34 -1.00
C ALA A 72 7.09 -15.42 -1.32
N THR A 73 6.63 -14.94 -2.48
CA THR A 73 5.22 -15.02 -2.89
C THR A 73 4.82 -16.46 -3.17
N LYS A 74 5.66 -17.28 -3.81
CA LYS A 74 5.42 -18.71 -4.01
C LYS A 74 5.26 -19.46 -2.68
N LEU A 75 6.18 -19.23 -1.75
CA LEU A 75 6.12 -19.83 -0.41
C LEU A 75 4.89 -19.37 0.36
N PHE A 76 4.57 -18.08 0.30
CA PHE A 76 3.40 -17.52 0.95
C PHE A 76 2.09 -18.09 0.39
N ASN A 77 1.97 -18.16 -0.93
CA ASN A 77 0.82 -18.77 -1.60
C ASN A 77 0.68 -20.26 -1.24
N HIS A 78 1.79 -21.00 -1.19
CA HIS A 78 1.77 -22.40 -0.75
C HIS A 78 1.25 -22.54 0.69
N ILE A 79 1.69 -21.69 1.62
CA ILE A 79 1.19 -21.70 3.01
C ILE A 79 -0.30 -21.38 3.06
N LEU A 80 -0.75 -20.36 2.31
CA LEU A 80 -2.15 -19.93 2.30
C LEU A 80 -3.10 -20.93 1.61
N ALA A 81 -2.59 -21.75 0.69
CA ALA A 81 -3.36 -22.77 0.00
C ALA A 81 -3.63 -24.03 0.85
N ASN A 82 -3.01 -24.15 2.01
CA ASN A 82 -3.12 -25.30 2.91
C ASN A 82 -3.79 -24.91 4.24
N PRO A 83 -4.30 -25.87 5.03
CA PRO A 83 -4.76 -25.60 6.39
C PRO A 83 -3.66 -24.91 7.22
N ILE A 84 -3.96 -23.69 7.70
CA ILE A 84 -2.97 -22.82 8.36
C ILE A 84 -2.83 -23.20 9.83
N PRO A 85 -1.65 -23.65 10.30
CA PRO A 85 -1.43 -23.93 11.71
C PRO A 85 -1.50 -22.64 12.55
N PRO A 86 -2.01 -22.68 13.79
CA PRO A 86 -2.09 -21.49 14.65
C PRO A 86 -0.76 -20.77 14.85
N SER A 87 0.37 -21.50 14.86
CA SER A 87 1.71 -20.95 15.02
C SER A 87 2.16 -20.04 13.86
N TYR A 88 1.64 -20.27 12.65
CA TYR A 88 2.01 -19.52 11.44
C TYR A 88 1.35 -18.14 11.35
N ARG A 89 0.34 -17.86 12.19
CA ARG A 89 -0.49 -16.66 12.06
C ARG A 89 0.30 -15.35 12.13
N ASP A 90 1.28 -15.24 13.04
CA ASP A 90 2.11 -14.04 13.15
C ASP A 90 3.07 -13.90 11.97
N ALA A 91 3.59 -15.02 11.45
CA ALA A 91 4.40 -15.03 10.24
C ALA A 91 3.60 -14.62 9.00
N ILE A 92 2.35 -15.06 8.90
CA ILE A 92 1.44 -14.66 7.82
C ILE A 92 1.17 -13.15 7.88
N TRP A 93 0.86 -12.61 9.07
CA TRP A 93 0.67 -11.18 9.24
C TRP A 93 1.92 -10.38 8.86
N ALA A 94 3.08 -10.79 9.38
CA ALA A 94 4.37 -10.18 9.06
C ALA A 94 4.63 -10.20 7.54
N THR A 95 4.44 -11.35 6.88
CA THR A 95 4.62 -11.47 5.43
C THR A 95 3.71 -10.52 4.68
N GLY A 96 2.43 -10.47 5.03
CA GLY A 96 1.42 -9.63 4.37
C GLY A 96 1.74 -8.14 4.41
N VAL A 97 2.18 -7.64 5.57
CA VAL A 97 2.60 -6.23 5.73
C VAL A 97 3.78 -5.89 4.83
N HIS A 98 4.81 -6.75 4.80
CA HIS A 98 6.03 -6.51 4.02
C HIS A 98 5.78 -6.70 2.52
N LEU A 99 4.92 -7.66 2.16
CA LEU A 99 4.46 -7.87 0.80
C LEU A 99 3.69 -6.65 0.27
N SER A 100 2.85 -6.03 1.10
CA SER A 100 2.15 -4.80 0.72
C SER A 100 3.15 -3.67 0.45
N ALA A 101 4.14 -3.44 1.33
CA ALA A 101 5.18 -2.43 1.13
C ALA A 101 6.01 -2.70 -0.15
N ALA A 102 6.41 -3.94 -0.39
CA ALA A 102 7.12 -4.36 -1.59
C ALA A 102 6.28 -4.11 -2.86
N SER A 103 4.98 -4.43 -2.81
CA SER A 103 4.05 -4.23 -3.92
C SER A 103 3.86 -2.75 -4.25
N PHE A 104 3.83 -1.87 -3.25
CA PHE A 104 3.81 -0.43 -3.50
C PHE A 104 5.09 0.06 -4.18
N TRP A 105 6.25 -0.43 -3.73
CA TRP A 105 7.54 0.05 -4.24
C TRP A 105 7.81 -0.42 -5.65
N TYR A 106 7.46 -1.67 -5.96
CA TYR A 106 7.76 -2.26 -7.25
C TYR A 106 6.94 -1.65 -8.37
N VAL A 107 7.64 -1.13 -9.36
CA VAL A 107 7.06 -0.76 -10.65
C VAL A 107 7.93 -1.39 -11.73
N GLU A 108 7.28 -2.00 -12.71
CA GLU A 108 7.92 -2.79 -13.76
C GLU A 108 8.89 -1.95 -14.57
N SER A 109 8.37 -0.89 -15.19
CA SER A 109 9.16 0.08 -15.96
C SER A 109 9.50 1.34 -15.15
N ALA A 110 10.56 2.03 -15.55
CA ALA A 110 10.87 3.39 -15.11
C ALA A 110 10.45 4.45 -16.15
N ASN A 111 10.02 4.00 -17.33
CA ASN A 111 9.51 4.85 -18.40
C ASN A 111 8.05 5.20 -18.11
N ILE A 112 7.72 6.47 -18.28
CA ILE A 112 6.38 6.99 -18.04
C ILE A 112 5.35 6.43 -19.02
N ASN A 113 5.73 6.18 -20.28
CA ASN A 113 4.79 5.69 -21.30
C ASN A 113 4.39 4.22 -21.07
N ASP A 114 5.22 3.49 -20.32
CA ASP A 114 4.97 2.10 -19.94
C ASP A 114 4.25 2.00 -18.59
N ALA A 115 3.80 3.13 -18.01
CA ALA A 115 3.09 3.17 -16.74
C ALA A 115 1.60 3.39 -16.96
N TRP A 116 0.78 2.77 -16.11
CA TRP A 116 -0.65 3.10 -16.05
C TRP A 116 -0.82 4.58 -15.66
N PRO A 117 -1.77 5.33 -16.25
CA PRO A 117 -2.79 4.92 -17.23
C PRO A 117 -2.37 5.10 -18.71
N LEU A 118 -1.12 5.44 -19.01
CA LEU A 118 -0.67 5.72 -20.39
C LEU A 118 -0.47 4.47 -21.24
N LYS A 119 -0.03 3.36 -20.63
CA LYS A 119 0.16 2.11 -21.34
C LYS A 119 -1.18 1.48 -21.77
N PRO A 120 -1.18 0.58 -22.78
CA PRO A 120 -2.33 -0.25 -23.09
C PRO A 120 -2.82 -1.06 -21.88
N ASP A 121 -4.09 -1.44 -21.89
CA ASP A 121 -4.70 -2.18 -20.78
C ASP A 121 -4.10 -3.60 -20.69
N GLU A 122 -3.71 -3.98 -19.49
CA GLU A 122 -3.17 -5.31 -19.20
C GLU A 122 -3.91 -5.99 -18.03
N PRO A 123 -4.04 -7.33 -18.02
CA PRO A 123 -4.78 -8.05 -16.97
C PRO A 123 -4.27 -7.80 -15.53
N GLU A 124 -2.99 -7.47 -15.39
CA GLU A 124 -2.34 -7.24 -14.09
C GLU A 124 -2.38 -5.77 -13.65
N ASP A 125 -2.99 -4.89 -14.45
CA ASP A 125 -3.15 -3.49 -14.11
C ASP A 125 -3.87 -3.33 -12.78
N LEU A 126 -3.34 -2.42 -11.97
CA LEU A 126 -3.90 -2.07 -10.66
C LEU A 126 -3.99 -3.25 -9.68
N SER A 127 -3.35 -4.39 -9.96
CA SER A 127 -3.28 -5.55 -9.06
C SER A 127 -2.76 -5.17 -7.66
N TRP A 128 -1.86 -4.18 -7.59
CA TRP A 128 -1.36 -3.62 -6.34
C TRP A 128 -2.46 -2.97 -5.47
N MET A 129 -3.57 -2.49 -6.05
CA MET A 129 -4.71 -1.95 -5.30
C MET A 129 -5.59 -3.03 -4.70
N LYS A 130 -5.62 -4.23 -5.31
CA LYS A 130 -6.37 -5.39 -4.80
C LYS A 130 -5.78 -5.92 -3.48
N PHE A 131 -4.55 -5.52 -3.11
CA PHE A 131 -3.96 -5.83 -1.80
C PHE A 131 -4.74 -5.27 -0.61
N GLY A 132 -5.53 -4.21 -0.76
CA GLY A 132 -6.37 -3.71 0.34
C GLY A 132 -7.35 -4.78 0.84
N GLU A 133 -8.04 -5.43 -0.09
CA GLU A 133 -8.91 -6.57 0.20
C GLU A 133 -8.12 -7.78 0.71
N GLY A 134 -6.99 -8.10 0.08
CA GLY A 134 -6.09 -9.16 0.53
C GLY A 134 -5.66 -8.97 1.99
N LYS A 135 -5.28 -7.75 2.38
CA LYS A 135 -4.88 -7.40 3.75
C LYS A 135 -6.01 -7.60 4.76
N ARG A 136 -7.27 -7.29 4.40
CA ARG A 136 -8.44 -7.54 5.25
C ARG A 136 -8.68 -9.04 5.47
N HIS A 137 -8.48 -9.85 4.43
CA HIS A 137 -8.54 -11.31 4.56
C HIS A 137 -7.40 -11.83 5.44
N LEU A 138 -6.18 -11.36 5.23
CA LEU A 138 -5.02 -11.73 6.06
C LEU A 138 -5.21 -11.36 7.52
N TRP A 139 -5.84 -10.21 7.82
CA TRP A 139 -6.19 -9.85 9.19
C TRP A 139 -7.11 -10.88 9.85
N ARG A 140 -8.14 -11.34 9.14
CA ARG A 140 -9.06 -12.37 9.68
C ARG A 140 -8.36 -13.70 9.93
N VAL A 141 -7.45 -14.09 9.03
CA VAL A 141 -6.70 -15.34 9.12
C VAL A 141 -5.66 -15.30 10.24
N ALA A 142 -4.88 -14.22 10.31
CA ALA A 142 -3.82 -14.07 11.29
C ALA A 142 -4.34 -13.68 12.67
N ASP A 143 -5.40 -12.86 12.72
CA ASP A 143 -5.92 -12.20 13.92
C ASP A 143 -4.78 -11.67 14.80
N PRO A 144 -4.09 -10.59 14.39
CA PRO A 144 -2.95 -10.11 15.14
C PRO A 144 -3.36 -9.48 16.48
N THR A 145 -4.67 -9.33 16.75
CA THR A 145 -5.26 -8.92 18.03
C THR A 145 -5.48 -10.07 19.02
N ARG A 146 -5.30 -11.33 18.64
CA ARG A 146 -5.40 -12.48 19.56
C ARG A 146 -4.39 -12.36 20.71
N THR A 147 -4.75 -12.88 21.89
CA THR A 147 -3.96 -12.75 23.13
C THR A 147 -2.52 -13.25 23.02
N TYR A 148 -2.29 -14.32 22.26
CA TYR A 148 -0.96 -14.93 22.09
C TYR A 148 -0.21 -14.45 20.83
N SER A 149 -0.65 -13.37 20.19
CA SER A 149 0.06 -12.77 19.06
C SER A 149 1.21 -11.93 19.56
N ALA A 150 2.36 -12.03 18.90
CA ALA A 150 3.49 -11.14 19.14
C ALA A 150 3.15 -9.66 18.81
N PHE A 151 2.07 -9.43 18.05
CA PHE A 151 1.54 -8.11 17.71
C PHE A 151 0.37 -7.67 18.61
N HIS A 152 -0.06 -8.49 19.58
CA HIS A 152 -1.28 -8.26 20.37
C HIS A 152 -1.35 -6.85 20.97
N ILE A 153 -0.29 -6.47 21.70
CA ILE A 153 -0.25 -5.21 22.46
C ILE A 153 -0.43 -4.02 21.52
N ILE A 154 0.32 -4.00 20.42
CA ILE A 154 0.30 -2.86 19.51
C ILE A 154 -1.00 -2.79 18.70
N MET A 155 -1.52 -3.94 18.27
CA MET A 155 -2.75 -3.99 17.47
C MET A 155 -4.00 -3.69 18.29
N LYS A 156 -4.01 -4.03 19.58
CA LYS A 156 -5.10 -3.64 20.48
C LYS A 156 -5.17 -2.13 20.71
N GLN A 157 -4.02 -1.46 20.73
CA GLN A 157 -3.95 0.00 20.92
C GLN A 157 -4.30 0.78 19.65
N ARG A 158 -3.98 0.22 18.49
CA ARG A 158 -4.35 0.77 17.17
C ARG A 158 -4.62 -0.35 16.19
N PRO A 159 -5.89 -0.77 16.04
CA PRO A 159 -6.25 -1.70 15.00
C PRO A 159 -6.01 -1.04 13.64
N CYS A 160 -5.09 -1.60 12.85
CA CYS A 160 -4.64 -0.96 11.61
C CYS A 160 -5.67 -0.98 10.46
N LEU A 161 -6.85 -1.57 10.69
CA LEU A 161 -7.95 -1.72 9.73
C LEU A 161 -9.25 -1.12 10.23
N ASP A 162 -9.29 -0.54 11.42
CA ASP A 162 -10.52 0.09 11.89
C ASP A 162 -10.75 1.38 11.09
N PRO A 163 -11.92 1.53 10.45
CA PRO A 163 -12.24 2.77 9.77
C PRO A 163 -12.30 3.90 10.80
N PRO A 164 -11.68 5.05 10.52
CA PRO A 164 -11.77 6.19 11.42
C PRO A 164 -13.22 6.73 11.50
N ASP A 165 -13.56 7.41 12.60
CA ASP A 165 -14.92 7.88 12.88
C ASP A 165 -15.56 8.67 11.73
N TRP A 166 -14.79 9.50 11.03
CA TRP A 166 -15.28 10.29 9.90
C TRP A 166 -15.72 9.42 8.71
N MET A 167 -15.14 8.22 8.56
CA MET A 167 -15.50 7.25 7.54
C MET A 167 -16.76 6.48 7.96
N VAL A 168 -16.85 6.08 9.23
CA VAL A 168 -18.01 5.38 9.79
C VAL A 168 -19.26 6.26 9.77
N ASN A 169 -19.10 7.52 10.19
CA ASN A 169 -20.20 8.49 10.28
C ASN A 169 -20.52 9.17 8.94
N ASN A 170 -19.85 8.77 7.85
CA ASN A 170 -20.05 9.33 6.52
C ASN A 170 -19.95 10.87 6.47
N SER A 171 -18.98 11.46 7.19
CA SER A 171 -18.93 12.91 7.38
C SER A 171 -18.39 13.63 6.13
N THR A 172 -19.28 14.06 5.24
CA THR A 172 -18.94 14.82 4.02
C THR A 172 -18.57 16.29 4.28
N SER A 173 -18.52 16.70 5.55
CA SER A 173 -18.21 18.08 5.98
C SER A 173 -16.86 18.60 5.47
N ARG A 174 -15.89 17.70 5.24
CA ARG A 174 -14.55 18.03 4.77
C ARG A 174 -14.43 18.08 3.24
N ILE A 175 -15.44 17.63 2.51
CA ILE A 175 -15.46 17.67 1.05
C ILE A 175 -15.91 19.07 0.63
N LEU A 176 -15.06 19.76 -0.14
CA LEU A 176 -15.39 21.09 -0.67
C LEU A 176 -16.58 21.02 -1.64
N GLU A 177 -17.45 22.03 -1.64
CA GLU A 177 -18.66 22.00 -2.48
C GLU A 177 -18.37 21.85 -3.98
N ARG A 178 -17.33 22.52 -4.49
CA ARG A 178 -16.91 22.34 -5.89
C ARG A 178 -16.57 20.88 -6.21
N VAL A 179 -16.00 20.14 -5.25
CA VAL A 179 -15.63 18.73 -5.42
C VAL A 179 -16.89 17.87 -5.33
N LYS A 180 -17.84 18.22 -4.45
CA LYS A 180 -19.13 17.53 -4.41
C LYS A 180 -19.89 17.65 -5.72
N GLN A 181 -19.92 18.84 -6.31
CA GLN A 181 -20.53 19.09 -7.61
C GLN A 181 -19.85 18.28 -8.72
N GLU A 182 -18.53 18.34 -8.80
CA GLU A 182 -17.74 17.63 -9.82
C GLU A 182 -17.96 16.11 -9.79
N PHE A 183 -18.04 15.52 -8.60
CA PHE A 183 -18.20 14.08 -8.41
C PHE A 183 -19.65 13.63 -8.17
N ASN A 184 -20.62 14.54 -8.31
CA ASN A 184 -22.04 14.29 -8.04
C ASN A 184 -22.29 13.67 -6.64
N ILE A 185 -21.61 14.20 -5.61
CA ILE A 185 -21.77 13.77 -4.21
C ILE A 185 -22.81 14.64 -3.52
N THR A 186 -23.93 14.03 -3.17
CA THR A 186 -25.03 14.65 -2.41
C THR A 186 -24.96 14.30 -0.91
N SER A 187 -25.79 14.93 -0.09
CA SER A 187 -25.95 14.57 1.34
C SER A 187 -26.41 13.13 1.57
N GLU A 188 -27.10 12.54 0.59
CA GLU A 188 -27.59 11.15 0.62
C GLU A 188 -26.61 10.16 -0.02
N SER A 189 -25.53 10.67 -0.62
CA SER A 189 -24.54 9.81 -1.28
C SER A 189 -23.83 8.92 -0.26
N MET A 190 -23.76 7.64 -0.61
CA MET A 190 -23.05 6.61 0.13
C MET A 190 -22.14 5.85 -0.84
N SER A 191 -21.16 5.12 -0.32
CA SER A 191 -20.26 4.28 -1.11
C SER A 191 -20.98 3.25 -2.01
N LYS A 192 -22.21 2.86 -1.65
CA LYS A 192 -23.05 1.95 -2.45
C LYS A 192 -23.72 2.64 -3.64
N SER A 193 -24.11 3.91 -3.50
CA SER A 193 -24.84 4.68 -4.51
C SER A 193 -23.91 5.47 -5.45
N ASN A 194 -22.79 5.98 -4.95
CA ASN A 194 -21.79 6.69 -5.75
C ASN A 194 -20.39 6.06 -5.54
N ALA A 195 -19.77 5.60 -6.63
CA ALA A 195 -18.49 4.89 -6.59
C ALA A 195 -17.30 5.79 -6.16
N TYR A 196 -17.39 7.10 -6.39
CA TYR A 196 -16.37 8.09 -6.05
C TYR A 196 -16.46 8.58 -4.61
N HIS A 197 -17.61 8.38 -3.96
CA HIS A 197 -17.92 8.93 -2.65
C HIS A 197 -16.83 8.64 -1.60
N LEU A 198 -16.45 7.37 -1.45
CA LEU A 198 -15.49 6.96 -0.43
C LEU A 198 -14.05 7.41 -0.76
N PRO A 199 -13.54 7.23 -2.00
CA PRO A 199 -12.31 7.87 -2.46
C PRO A 199 -12.24 9.36 -2.14
N VAL A 200 -13.22 10.15 -2.59
CA VAL A 200 -13.23 11.61 -2.42
C VAL A 200 -13.29 12.00 -0.94
N LEU A 201 -14.06 11.27 -0.13
CA LEU A 201 -14.09 11.48 1.32
C LEU A 201 -12.71 11.26 1.95
N ILE A 202 -12.04 10.14 1.62
CA ILE A 202 -10.69 9.84 2.11
C ILE A 202 -9.71 10.95 1.72
N LEU A 203 -9.68 11.31 0.42
CA LEU A 203 -8.79 12.34 -0.12
C LEU A 203 -9.03 13.68 0.58
N SER A 204 -10.29 14.09 0.74
CA SER A 204 -10.66 15.33 1.41
C SER A 204 -10.27 15.35 2.89
N CYS A 205 -10.27 14.20 3.56
CA CYS A 205 -9.84 14.09 4.96
C CYS A 205 -8.33 14.20 5.14
N ILE A 206 -7.53 13.78 4.14
CA ILE A 206 -6.07 13.74 4.23
C ILE A 206 -5.36 14.83 3.41
N GLN A 207 -6.10 15.64 2.64
CA GLN A 207 -5.55 16.65 1.69
C GLN A 207 -4.56 17.66 2.28
N ASN A 208 -4.69 17.97 3.58
CA ASN A 208 -3.82 18.93 4.27
C ASN A 208 -2.70 18.25 5.09
N MET A 209 -2.51 16.94 4.94
CA MET A 209 -1.46 16.19 5.62
C MET A 209 -0.23 16.06 4.73
N CYS A 210 0.95 16.43 5.25
CA CYS A 210 2.21 16.01 4.65
C CYS A 210 2.53 14.58 5.08
N LEU A 211 2.84 13.69 4.13
CA LEU A 211 3.17 12.30 4.43
C LEU A 211 4.46 12.19 5.25
N THR A 212 4.33 11.73 6.49
CA THR A 212 5.42 11.49 7.43
C THR A 212 5.30 10.09 8.03
N HIS A 213 6.36 9.62 8.68
CA HIS A 213 6.33 8.36 9.42
C HIS A 213 5.31 8.36 10.58
N ALA A 214 4.85 9.52 11.04
CA ALA A 214 3.87 9.61 12.13
C ALA A 214 2.42 9.41 11.65
N ASN A 215 2.12 9.80 10.40
CA ASN A 215 0.77 9.79 9.83
C ASN A 215 0.62 8.87 8.61
N CYS A 216 1.66 8.08 8.29
CA CYS A 216 1.72 7.24 7.11
C CYS A 216 0.55 6.26 6.98
N LEU A 217 -0.04 5.81 8.10
CA LEU A 217 -1.15 4.88 8.11
C LEU A 217 -2.47 5.48 7.59
N ASN A 218 -2.58 6.81 7.48
CA ASN A 218 -3.77 7.46 6.91
C ASN A 218 -3.86 7.31 5.38
N PHE A 219 -2.72 7.19 4.69
CA PHE A 219 -2.66 7.19 3.23
C PHE A 219 -3.10 5.86 2.62
N PRO A 220 -2.74 4.69 3.18
CA PRO A 220 -3.23 3.39 2.73
C PRO A 220 -4.75 3.20 2.84
N TYR A 221 -5.51 4.07 3.51
CA TYR A 221 -6.98 3.95 3.56
C TYR A 221 -7.61 3.97 2.17
N MET A 222 -7.06 4.74 1.22
CA MET A 222 -7.51 4.76 -0.16
C MET A 222 -7.49 3.35 -0.79
N ILE A 223 -6.53 2.53 -0.40
CA ILE A 223 -6.36 1.17 -0.90
C ILE A 223 -7.12 0.16 -0.05
N ALA A 224 -7.02 0.27 1.28
CA ALA A 224 -7.69 -0.63 2.22
C ALA A 224 -9.22 -0.64 2.09
N PHE A 225 -9.80 0.48 1.66
CA PHE A 225 -11.24 0.68 1.50
C PHE A 225 -11.65 0.94 0.05
N VAL A 226 -10.80 0.59 -0.91
CA VAL A 226 -11.16 0.69 -2.33
C VAL A 226 -12.39 -0.20 -2.60
N THR A 227 -13.37 0.34 -3.33
CA THR A 227 -14.60 -0.42 -3.65
C THR A 227 -14.45 -1.13 -4.99
N PRO A 228 -15.10 -2.29 -5.20
CA PRO A 228 -15.08 -2.96 -6.50
C PRO A 228 -15.59 -2.07 -7.64
N LYS A 229 -16.63 -1.26 -7.40
CA LYS A 229 -17.15 -0.31 -8.39
C LYS A 229 -16.11 0.73 -8.80
N PHE A 230 -15.36 1.27 -7.84
CA PHE A 230 -14.31 2.24 -8.13
C PHE A 230 -13.11 1.61 -8.85
N LEU A 231 -12.76 0.35 -8.51
CA LEU A 231 -11.73 -0.39 -9.25
C LEU A 231 -12.10 -0.59 -10.72
N ILE A 232 -13.35 -0.96 -11.01
CA ILE A 232 -13.83 -1.09 -12.41
C ILE A 232 -13.67 0.23 -13.15
N LEU A 233 -14.01 1.37 -12.52
CA LEU A 233 -13.85 2.69 -13.12
C LEU A 233 -12.37 3.01 -13.42
N LEU A 234 -11.45 2.63 -12.54
CA LEU A 234 -10.01 2.77 -12.79
C LEU A 234 -9.53 1.84 -13.92
N GLU A 235 -10.03 0.61 -13.98
CA GLU A 235 -9.68 -0.36 -15.03
C GLU A 235 -10.09 0.16 -16.42
N VAL A 236 -11.25 0.83 -16.53
CA VAL A 236 -11.69 1.48 -17.78
C VAL A 236 -11.17 2.92 -17.95
N LYS A 237 -10.22 3.35 -17.09
CA LYS A 237 -9.60 4.68 -17.12
C LYS A 237 -10.62 5.84 -17.13
N ASP A 238 -11.70 5.70 -16.37
CA ASP A 238 -12.66 6.78 -16.16
C ASP A 238 -11.96 8.04 -15.63
N ALA A 239 -12.28 9.21 -16.20
CA ALA A 239 -11.57 10.45 -15.92
C ALA A 239 -11.60 10.83 -14.42
N HIS A 240 -12.75 10.73 -13.76
CA HIS A 240 -12.89 11.03 -12.32
C HIS A 240 -12.13 10.03 -11.45
N ALA A 241 -12.10 8.75 -11.85
CA ALA A 241 -11.36 7.71 -11.15
C ALA A 241 -9.85 7.91 -11.25
N VAL A 242 -9.33 8.12 -12.47
CA VAL A 242 -7.92 8.41 -12.72
C VAL A 242 -7.51 9.70 -11.98
N PHE A 243 -8.42 10.67 -11.86
CA PHE A 243 -8.14 11.95 -11.21
C PHE A 243 -8.00 11.74 -9.71
N SER A 244 -8.92 10.98 -9.12
CA SER A 244 -8.91 10.64 -7.70
C SER A 244 -7.61 9.91 -7.33
N LEU A 245 -7.15 8.97 -8.17
CA LEU A 245 -5.88 8.27 -7.93
C LEU A 245 -4.67 9.19 -8.16
N GLY A 246 -4.70 10.07 -9.17
CA GLY A 246 -3.71 11.11 -9.39
C GLY A 246 -3.58 12.09 -8.21
N TRP A 247 -4.72 12.50 -7.62
CA TRP A 247 -4.76 13.33 -6.41
C TRP A 247 -4.12 12.59 -5.23
N TRP A 248 -4.44 11.31 -5.04
CA TRP A 248 -3.77 10.48 -4.03
C TRP A 248 -2.25 10.44 -4.21
N PHE A 249 -1.77 10.21 -5.43
CA PHE A 249 -0.34 10.25 -5.72
C PHE A 249 0.28 11.60 -5.43
N LYS A 250 -0.38 12.72 -5.78
CA LYS A 250 0.12 14.07 -5.48
C LYS A 250 0.36 14.26 -3.99
N MET A 251 -0.54 13.79 -3.13
CA MET A 251 -0.39 13.91 -1.68
C MET A 251 0.77 13.06 -1.14
N ILE A 252 1.06 11.92 -1.77
CA ILE A 252 2.20 11.06 -1.39
C ILE A 252 3.53 11.68 -1.81
N LEU A 253 3.57 12.37 -2.95
CA LEU A 253 4.79 12.98 -3.49
C LEU A 253 5.42 14.01 -2.56
N ASP A 254 4.61 14.62 -1.71
CA ASP A 254 5.06 15.64 -0.77
C ASP A 254 5.69 15.04 0.50
N GLY A 255 5.86 13.71 0.58
CA GLY A 255 6.50 13.01 1.70
C GLY A 255 7.74 12.18 1.37
N TYR A 256 8.26 11.49 2.39
CA TYR A 256 9.58 10.85 2.37
C TYR A 256 9.58 9.31 2.51
N LEU A 257 8.44 8.64 2.29
CA LEU A 257 8.37 7.18 2.43
C LEU A 257 8.74 6.48 1.12
N TRP A 258 9.93 5.90 1.09
CA TRP A 258 10.52 5.26 -0.09
C TRP A 258 9.59 4.23 -0.75
N TRP A 259 8.93 3.39 0.06
CA TRP A 259 8.14 2.26 -0.42
C TRP A 259 6.84 2.65 -1.13
N ILE A 260 6.33 3.87 -0.95
CA ILE A 260 5.11 4.36 -1.61
C ILE A 260 5.38 5.50 -2.60
N ALA A 261 6.40 6.32 -2.34
CA ALA A 261 6.71 7.50 -3.14
C ALA A 261 7.16 7.14 -4.56
N ARG A 262 7.85 6.01 -4.76
CA ARG A 262 8.35 5.61 -6.07
C ARG A 262 7.23 5.45 -7.10
N ARG A 263 6.18 4.70 -6.76
CA ARG A 263 5.00 4.53 -7.63
C ARG A 263 4.29 5.86 -7.86
N ALA A 264 4.08 6.65 -6.81
CA ALA A 264 3.47 7.97 -6.91
C ALA A 264 4.23 8.91 -7.87
N LYS A 265 5.56 8.83 -7.92
CA LYS A 265 6.38 9.61 -8.88
C LYS A 265 6.16 9.19 -10.32
N LEU A 266 6.05 7.90 -10.59
CA LEU A 266 5.90 7.42 -11.96
C LEU A 266 4.44 7.51 -12.42
N GLU A 267 3.54 6.81 -11.73
CA GLU A 267 2.12 6.71 -12.10
C GLU A 267 1.38 8.03 -11.88
N GLY A 268 1.76 8.84 -10.88
CA GLY A 268 1.20 10.19 -10.73
C GLY A 268 1.57 11.13 -11.88
N ARG A 269 2.80 11.01 -12.43
CA ARG A 269 3.18 11.74 -13.64
C ARG A 269 2.45 11.20 -14.86
N ALA A 270 2.32 9.88 -14.99
CA ALA A 270 1.58 9.25 -16.08
C ALA A 270 0.12 9.70 -16.09
N ALA A 271 -0.55 9.69 -14.93
CA ALA A 271 -1.92 10.18 -14.79
C ALA A 271 -2.05 11.65 -15.23
N ARG A 272 -1.11 12.52 -14.81
CA ARG A 272 -1.12 13.93 -15.26
C ARG A 272 -0.98 14.08 -16.77
N VAL A 273 -0.08 13.31 -17.40
CA VAL A 273 0.10 13.35 -18.87
C VAL A 273 -1.13 12.80 -19.57
N TRP A 274 -1.72 11.74 -19.04
CA TRP A 274 -2.96 11.16 -19.57
C TRP A 274 -4.10 12.19 -19.57
N PHE A 275 -4.28 12.92 -18.47
CA PHE A 275 -5.27 14.02 -18.40
C PHE A 275 -5.06 15.13 -19.43
N GLN A 276 -3.81 15.41 -19.81
CA GLN A 276 -3.48 16.42 -20.81
C GLN A 276 -3.71 15.94 -22.25
N ARG A 277 -3.92 14.63 -22.45
CA ARG A 277 -4.22 14.03 -23.76
C ARG A 277 -5.71 13.82 -23.97
N GLU A 278 -6.43 13.52 -22.88
CA GLU A 278 -7.86 13.19 -22.91
C GLU A 278 -8.78 14.43 -22.75
N ASN A 279 -8.24 15.59 -22.36
CA ASN A 279 -8.93 16.89 -22.32
C ASN A 279 -8.25 17.90 -23.23
#